data_AF-A0A2M7MLB0-F1
#
_entry.id   AF-A0A2M7MLB0-F1
#
_cell.length_a   1.000
_cell.length_b   1.000
_cell.length_c   1.000
_cell.angle_alpha   90.00
_cell.angle_beta   90.00
_cell.angle_gamma   90.00
#
_symmetry.space_group_name_H-M   'P 1'
#
loop_
_entity.id
_entity.type
_entity.pdbx_description
1 polymer ?
#
loop_
_entity_poly.entity_id
_entity_poly.type
_entity_poly.pdbx_seq_one_letter_code
_entity_poly.pdbx_strand_id
1 'polypeptide(L)' 'MNNEQLLKRIETNPKVMMGKPIVKNSRLTVEIILEKLANGQTEDEIMDAYPFLQKEDIRACLLYAAKVISLEHLIAA' A
#
# COMPACT_ATOMS: atom_id res chain seq x y z
N MET A 1 -7.05 -9.60 -11.22
CA MET A 1 -6.98 -10.06 -9.81
C MET A 1 -8.22 -9.60 -9.06
N ASN A 2 -8.71 -10.37 -8.10
CA ASN A 2 -9.75 -9.93 -7.18
C ASN A 2 -9.15 -9.23 -5.93
N ASN A 3 -10.00 -8.69 -5.06
CA ASN A 3 -9.57 -7.95 -3.86
C ASN A 3 -8.73 -8.80 -2.89
N GLU A 4 -9.08 -10.07 -2.69
CA GLU A 4 -8.33 -10.96 -1.79
C GLU A 4 -6.91 -11.22 -2.31
N GLN A 5 -6.77 -11.43 -3.61
CA GLN A 5 -5.47 -11.63 -4.25
C GLN A 5 -4.60 -10.38 -4.17
N LEU A 6 -5.19 -9.18 -4.29
CA LEU A 6 -4.47 -7.91 -4.13
C LEU A 6 -3.97 -7.73 -2.70
N LEU A 7 -4.83 -7.96 -1.70
CA LEU A 7 -4.44 -7.81 -0.29
C LEU A 7 -3.29 -8.74 0.12
N LYS A 8 -3.15 -9.92 -0.50
CA LYS A 8 -2.01 -10.84 -0.28
C LYS A 8 -0.64 -10.27 -0.71
N ARG A 9 -0.62 -9.18 -1.47
CA ARG A 9 0.60 -8.46 -1.87
C ARG A 9 1.08 -7.48 -0.81
N ILE A 10 0.28 -7.22 0.22
CA ILE A 10 0.68 -6.40 1.38
C ILE A 10 0.96 -7.32 2.56
N GLU A 11 2.07 -7.08 3.25
CA GLU A 11 2.42 -7.80 4.46
C GLU A 11 2.72 -6.85 5.62
N THR A 12 2.42 -7.31 6.83
CA THR A 12 2.72 -6.62 8.08
C THR A 12 3.53 -7.56 8.95
N ASN A 13 4.72 -7.14 9.37
CA ASN A 13 5.57 -7.92 10.26
C ASN A 13 6.19 -6.98 11.30
N PRO A 14 5.93 -7.14 12.60
CA PRO A 14 6.49 -6.27 13.65
C PRO A 14 8.02 -6.15 13.62
N LYS A 15 8.73 -7.14 13.06
CA LYS A 15 10.19 -7.15 12.92
C LYS A 15 10.70 -6.40 11.68
N VAL A 16 9.80 -5.96 10.79
CA VAL A 16 10.13 -5.25 9.55
C VAL A 16 9.42 -3.89 9.56
N MET A 17 10.17 -2.80 9.36
CA MET A 17 9.60 -1.44 9.32
C MET A 17 8.65 -1.12 10.50
N MET A 18 8.98 -1.62 11.69
CA MET A 18 8.16 -1.44 12.91
C MET A 18 6.71 -1.91 12.78
N GLY A 19 6.45 -2.92 11.94
CA GLY A 19 5.10 -3.45 11.71
C GLY A 19 4.26 -2.66 10.72
N LYS A 20 4.79 -1.59 10.13
CA LYS A 20 4.09 -0.85 9.07
C LYS A 20 3.76 -1.80 7.89
N PRO A 21 2.59 -1.65 7.25
CA PRO A 21 2.24 -2.42 6.07
C PRO A 21 3.18 -2.07 4.91
N ILE A 22 3.76 -3.10 4.29
CA ILE A 22 4.71 -2.99 3.19
C ILE A 22 4.25 -3.81 1.99
N VAL A 23 4.73 -3.43 0.80
CA VAL A 23 4.65 -4.32 -0.37
C VAL A 23 5.51 -5.56 -0.09
N LYS A 24 4.94 -6.74 -0.30
CA LYS A 24 5.53 -8.03 0.07
C LYS A 24 6.92 -8.21 -0.52
N ASN A 25 7.84 -8.76 0.27
CA ASN A 25 9.26 -8.96 -0.08
C ASN A 25 10.03 -7.66 -0.35
N SER A 26 9.56 -6.52 0.17
CA SER A 26 10.24 -5.24 0.05
C SER A 26 10.42 -4.58 1.44
N ARG A 27 10.90 -3.34 1.45
CA ARG A 27 10.80 -2.44 2.61
C ARG A 27 10.04 -1.16 2.29
N LEU A 28 9.28 -1.17 1.19
CA LEU A 28 8.50 -0.03 0.73
C LEU A 28 7.13 -0.08 1.38
N THR A 29 6.84 0.91 2.22
CA THR A 29 5.58 0.97 2.97
C THR A 29 4.42 1.40 2.06
N VAL A 30 3.21 0.97 2.42
CA VAL A 30 1.97 1.45 1.79
C VAL A 30 1.89 2.98 1.89
N GLU A 31 2.28 3.53 3.05
CA GLU A 31 2.36 4.98 3.32
C GLU A 31 3.19 5.73 2.27
N ILE A 32 4.42 5.27 1.95
CA ILE A 32 5.27 5.94 0.95
C ILE A 32 4.60 5.93 -0.43
N ILE A 33 3.95 4.83 -0.83
CA ILE A 33 3.23 4.78 -2.10
C ILE A 33 2.09 5.81 -2.12
N LEU A 34 1.32 5.92 -1.04
CA LEU A 34 0.24 6.89 -0.92
C LEU A 34 0.75 8.34 -0.94
N GLU A 35 1.85 8.64 -0.24
CA GLU A 35 2.48 9.97 -0.26
C GLU A 35 2.94 10.36 -1.66
N LYS A 36 3.52 9.42 -2.42
CA LYS A 36 3.96 9.67 -3.80
C LYS A 36 2.78 9.99 -4.72
N LEU A 37 1.72 9.19 -4.63
CA LEU A 37 0.48 9.44 -5.36
C LEU A 37 -0.14 10.79 -4.96
N ALA A 38 -0.16 11.12 -3.67
CA ALA A 38 -0.67 12.40 -3.16
C ALA A 38 0.14 13.61 -3.66
N ASN A 39 1.45 13.43 -3.86
CA ASN A 39 2.33 14.44 -4.45
C ASN A 39 2.23 14.53 -5.98
N GLY A 40 1.29 13.80 -6.59
CA GLY A 40 1.02 13.85 -8.03
C GLY A 40 1.91 12.96 -8.90
N GLN A 41 2.73 12.08 -8.30
CA GLN A 41 3.46 11.09 -9.08
C GLN A 41 2.50 10.08 -9.72
N THR A 42 2.73 9.74 -10.99
CA THR A 42 1.98 8.72 -11.71
C THR A 42 2.41 7.31 -11.28
N GLU A 43 1.57 6.30 -11.54
CA GLU A 43 1.93 4.90 -11.28
C GLU A 43 3.22 4.49 -12.01
N ASP A 44 3.40 4.96 -13.25
CA ASP A 44 4.57 4.65 -14.07
C ASP A 44 5.86 5.26 -13.49
N GLU A 45 5.83 6.55 -13.08
CA GLU A 45 6.97 7.19 -12.40
C GLU A 45 7.34 6.49 -11.07
N ILE A 46 6.34 5.98 -10.35
CA ILE A 46 6.58 5.22 -9.11
C ILE A 46 7.24 3.88 -9.45
N MET A 47 6.79 3.18 -10.50
CA MET A 47 7.40 1.92 -10.94
C MET A 47 8.81 2.12 -11.51
N ASP A 48 9.08 3.25 -12.18
CA ASP A 48 10.42 3.61 -12.65
C ASP A 48 11.38 3.84 -11.47
N ALA A 49 10.90 4.46 -10.38
CA ALA A 49 11.68 4.64 -9.15
C ALA A 49 11.88 3.34 -8.36
N TYR A 50 10.97 2.36 -8.51
CA TYR A 50 11.01 1.08 -7.82
C TYR A 50 10.76 -0.08 -8.80
N PRO A 51 11.77 -0.53 -9.57
CA PRO A 51 11.60 -1.50 -10.66
C PRO A 51 11.07 -2.88 -10.25
N PHE A 52 11.01 -3.18 -8.95
CA PHE A 52 10.41 -4.41 -8.42
C PHE A 52 8.88 -4.30 -8.26
N LEU A 53 8.30 -3.10 -8.35
CA LEU A 53 6.87 -2.90 -8.25
C LEU A 53 6.18 -3.30 -9.55
N GLN A 54 4.99 -3.87 -9.37
CA GLN A 54 4.01 -4.05 -10.43
C GLN A 54 2.83 -3.12 -10.17
N LYS A 55 2.05 -2.85 -11.21
CA LYS A 55 0.80 -2.05 -11.12
C LYS A 55 -0.16 -2.62 -10.06
N GLU A 56 -0.18 -3.94 -9.91
CA GLU A 56 -0.96 -4.66 -8.90
C GLU A 56 -0.52 -4.35 -7.46
N ASP A 57 0.76 -4.01 -7.22
CA ASP A 57 1.24 -3.59 -5.89
C ASP A 57 0.67 -2.23 -5.51
N ILE A 58 0.66 -1.28 -6.46
CA ILE A 58 0.09 0.05 -6.22
C ILE A 58 -1.42 -0.06 -5.95
N ARG A 59 -2.13 -0.87 -6.75
CA ARG A 59 -3.54 -1.18 -6.49
C ARG A 59 -3.77 -1.85 -5.14
N ALA A 60 -2.87 -2.74 -4.72
CA ALA A 60 -2.94 -3.38 -3.41
C ALA A 60 -2.74 -2.37 -2.27
N CYS A 61 -1.83 -1.41 -2.41
CA CYS A 61 -1.65 -0.30 -1.46
C CYS A 61 -2.94 0.53 -1.32
N LEU A 62 -3.55 0.92 -2.44
CA LEU A 62 -4.81 1.68 -2.45
C LEU A 62 -5.96 0.89 -1.79
N LEU A 63 -6.11 -0.39 -2.14
CA LEU A 63 -7.14 -1.25 -1.55
C LEU A 63 -6.92 -1.47 -0.05
N TYR A 64 -5.68 -1.67 0.37
CA TYR A 64 -5.34 -1.79 1.79
C TYR A 64 -5.73 -0.53 2.56
N ALA A 65 -5.37 0.65 2.04
CA ALA A 65 -5.71 1.94 2.66
C ALA A 65 -7.23 2.12 2.77
N ALA A 66 -7.97 1.88 1.69
CA ALA A 66 -9.43 1.94 1.69
C ALA A 66 -10.05 0.99 2.73
N LYS A 67 -9.49 -0.21 2.89
CA LYS A 67 -9.95 -1.18 3.90
C LYS A 67 -9.64 -0.73 5.32
N VAL A 68 -8.45 -0.21 5.59
CA VAL A 68 -8.10 0.32 6.92
C VAL A 68 -9.06 1.44 7.31
N ILE A 69 -9.29 2.41 6.42
CA ILE A 69 -10.23 3.51 6.69
C ILE A 69 -11.66 2.99 6.87
N SER A 70 -12.08 1.97 6.13
CA SER A 70 -13.42 1.38 6.29
C SER A 70 -13.68 0.71 7.64
N LEU A 71 -12.62 0.42 8.42
CA LEU A 71 -12.72 -0.12 9.78
C LEU A 71 -12.86 0.98 10.83
N GLU A 72 -12.64 2.24 10.48
CA GLU A 72 -12.81 3.35 11.40
C GLU A 72 -14.31 3.58 11.67
N HIS A 73 -14.70 3.45 12.94
CA HIS A 73 -16.01 3.86 13.41
C HIS A 73 -15.92 5.28 13.95
N LEU A 74 -16.46 6.24 13.21
CA LEU A 74 -16.59 7.61 13.69
C LEU A 74 -17.73 7.67 14.71
N ILE A 75 -17.40 7.87 15.98
CA ILE A 75 -18.38 8.26 16.99
C ILE A 75 -18.57 9.77 16.81
N ALA A 76 -19.59 10.17 16.06
CA ALA A 76 -19.98 11.57 16.00
C ALA A 76 -20.45 11.99 17.40
N ALA A 77 -19.84 13.04 17.94
CA ALA A 77 -20.22 13.68 19.20
C ALA A 77 -21.41 14.63 19.00
#